data_AF-A0A1D7QM26-F1
#
_entry.id   AF-A0A1D7QM26-F1
#
_cell.length_a   1.000
_cell.length_b   1.000
_cell.length_c   1.000
_cell.angle_alpha   90.00
_cell.angle_beta   90.00
_cell.angle_gamma   90.00
#
_symmetry.space_group_name_H-M   'P 1'
#
loop_
_entity.id
_entity.type
_entity.pdbx_description
1 polymer ?
#
loop_
_entity_poly.entity_id
_entity_poly.type
_entity_poly.pdbx_seq_one_letter_code
_entity_poly.pdbx_strand_id
1 'polypeptide(L)' 'MNTILEQHPAIFKVLEIAKLSVGDKLINLGEILEIEEYDYYYALVISRMGQRQVWTFDKEAELFIE' A
#
# COMPACT_ATOMS: atom_id res chain seq x y z
N MET A 1 -9.20 18.35 16.66
CA MET A 1 -10.38 17.54 16.26
C MET A 1 -10.42 17.59 14.74
N ASN A 2 -9.86 16.58 14.07
CA ASN A 2 -9.66 16.58 12.61
C ASN A 2 -10.88 15.98 11.93
N THR A 3 -11.81 16.85 11.54
CA THR A 3 -13.15 16.53 11.03
C THR A 3 -13.15 16.21 9.51
N ILE A 4 -12.17 15.45 9.01
CA ILE A 4 -12.11 15.10 7.57
C ILE A 4 -12.43 13.62 7.30
N LEU A 5 -12.42 12.75 8.31
CA LEU A 5 -12.60 11.31 8.10
C LEU A 5 -14.05 10.81 8.13
N GLU A 6 -15.04 11.65 8.45
CA GLU A 6 -16.42 11.20 8.71
C GLU A 6 -17.36 11.17 7.49
N GLN A 7 -16.90 11.46 6.25
CA GLN A 7 -17.85 11.69 5.14
C GLN A 7 -17.73 10.81 3.89
N HIS A 8 -16.84 9.80 3.82
CA HIS A 8 -16.78 8.90 2.65
C HIS A 8 -16.84 7.42 3.05
N PRO A 9 -18.03 6.79 3.06
CA PRO A 9 -18.11 5.35 3.15
C PRO A 9 -17.60 4.75 1.82
N ALA A 10 -16.47 4.05 1.89
CA ALA A 10 -15.90 3.11 0.90
C ALA A 10 -15.28 3.68 -0.41
N ILE A 11 -14.20 4.48 -0.32
CA ILE A 11 -13.33 4.74 -1.49
C ILE A 11 -12.06 3.86 -1.48
N PHE A 12 -11.72 3.25 -0.34
CA PHE A 12 -10.52 2.44 -0.19
C PHE A 12 -10.78 1.24 0.72
N LYS A 13 -10.01 0.17 0.51
CA LYS A 13 -9.97 -1.03 1.34
C LYS A 13 -8.73 -0.98 2.23
N VAL A 14 -8.80 -1.61 3.39
CA VAL A 14 -7.64 -1.88 4.24
C VAL A 14 -7.30 -3.35 4.06
N LEU A 15 -6.05 -3.64 3.69
CA LEU A 15 -5.54 -5.01 3.54
C LEU A 15 -4.25 -5.16 4.34
N GLU A 16 -4.08 -6.30 5.00
CA GLU A 16 -2.76 -6.75 5.47
C GLU A 16 -1.83 -6.89 4.26
N ILE A 17 -0.55 -6.55 4.44
CA ILE A 17 0.43 -6.58 3.35
C ILE A 17 0.56 -7.95 2.65
N ALA A 18 0.38 -9.04 3.40
CA ALA A 18 0.42 -10.41 2.87
C ALA A 18 -0.72 -10.73 1.88
N LYS A 19 -1.75 -9.87 1.81
CA LYS A 19 -2.90 -10.01 0.91
C LYS A 19 -2.81 -9.11 -0.32
N LEU A 20 -1.75 -8.32 -0.46
CA LEU A 20 -1.56 -7.45 -1.61
C LEU A 20 -1.17 -8.23 -2.86
N SER A 21 -1.51 -7.64 -4.00
CA SER A 21 -1.19 -8.14 -5.32
C SER A 21 -0.45 -7.08 -6.14
N VAL A 22 0.40 -7.53 -7.07
CA VAL A 22 0.92 -6.64 -8.12
C VAL A 22 -0.24 -6.05 -8.91
N GLY A 23 -0.20 -4.75 -9.16
CA GLY A 23 -1.29 -3.96 -9.75
C GLY A 23 -2.20 -3.28 -8.73
N ASP A 24 -2.17 -3.66 -7.46
CA ASP A 24 -2.88 -2.91 -6.41
C ASP A 24 -2.31 -1.49 -6.31
N LYS A 25 -3.18 -0.51 -6.05
CA LYS A 25 -2.78 0.89 -5.92
C LYS A 25 -2.84 1.35 -4.47
N LEU A 26 -1.67 1.54 -3.89
CA LEU A 26 -1.49 2.06 -2.53
C LEU A 26 -1.90 3.53 -2.47
N ILE A 27 -2.82 3.87 -1.57
CA ILE A 27 -3.21 5.26 -1.30
C ILE A 27 -1.99 6.08 -0.88
N ASN A 28 -1.89 7.31 -1.38
CA ASN A 28 -0.76 8.25 -1.21
C ASN A 28 0.59 7.83 -1.82
N LEU A 29 0.72 6.59 -2.29
CA LEU A 29 1.93 6.05 -2.89
C LEU A 29 1.74 5.89 -4.41
N GLY A 30 1.28 4.73 -4.86
CA GLY A 30 1.18 4.40 -6.27
C GLY A 30 0.87 2.91 -6.51
N GLU A 31 0.91 2.51 -7.77
CA GLU A 31 0.69 1.12 -8.20
C GLU A 31 1.88 0.23 -7.82
N ILE A 32 1.60 -0.95 -7.27
CA ILE A 32 2.60 -1.97 -6.97
C ILE A 32 3.02 -2.66 -8.26
N LEU A 33 4.32 -2.67 -8.53
CA LEU A 33 4.93 -3.31 -9.69
C LEU A 33 5.50 -4.68 -9.35
N GLU A 34 6.10 -4.80 -8.15
CA GLU A 34 6.76 -6.02 -7.69
C GLU A 34 6.60 -6.15 -6.16
N ILE A 35 6.50 -7.38 -5.66
CA ILE A 35 6.43 -7.71 -4.24
C ILE A 35 7.49 -8.76 -3.96
N GLU A 36 8.35 -8.49 -2.99
CA GLU A 36 9.30 -9.45 -2.46
C GLU A 36 9.05 -9.66 -0.97
N GLU A 37 8.93 -10.93 -0.56
CA GLU A 37 8.83 -11.31 0.84
C GLU A 37 10.19 -11.71 1.39
N TYR A 38 10.55 -11.13 2.53
CA TYR A 38 11.72 -11.50 3.33
C TYR A 38 11.25 -12.07 4.67
N ASP A 39 12.18 -12.62 5.46
CA ASP A 39 11.83 -13.24 6.75
C ASP A 39 11.13 -12.28 7.72
N TYR A 40 11.49 -10.99 7.69
CA TYR A 40 11.03 -9.99 8.66
C TYR A 40 10.22 -8.83 8.06
N TYR A 41 10.18 -8.69 6.73
CA TYR A 41 9.52 -7.56 6.07
C TYR A 41 9.11 -7.92 4.63
N TYR A 42 8.29 -7.07 4.03
CA TYR A 42 8.04 -7.06 2.59
C TYR A 42 8.73 -5.85 1.95
N ALA A 43 9.29 -6.04 0.76
CA ALA A 43 9.70 -4.93 -0.11
C ALA A 43 8.72 -4.82 -1.27
N LEU A 44 8.16 -3.63 -1.45
CA LEU A 44 7.28 -3.28 -2.56
C LEU A 44 8.03 -2.36 -3.51
N VAL A 45 8.08 -2.71 -4.80
CA VAL A 45 8.46 -1.77 -5.85
C VAL A 45 7.19 -1.10 -6.34
N ILE A 46 7.11 0.23 -6.25
CA ILE A 46 5.93 1.01 -6.65
C ILE A 46 6.24 2.01 -7.77
N SER A 47 5.24 2.30 -8.60
CA SER A 47 5.26 3.38 -9.58
C SER A 47 4.70 4.67 -8.98
N ARG A 48 5.56 5.67 -8.77
CA ARG A 48 5.16 6.95 -8.17
C ARG A 48 5.92 8.11 -8.82
N MET A 49 5.19 9.16 -9.21
CA MET A 49 5.76 10.37 -9.84
C MET A 49 6.66 10.08 -11.06
N GLY A 50 6.26 9.09 -11.88
CA GLY A 50 7.01 8.69 -13.07
C GLY A 50 8.33 7.95 -12.79
N GLN A 51 8.53 7.48 -11.56
CA GLN A 51 9.71 6.75 -11.12
C GLN A 51 9.33 5.44 -10.43
N ARG A 52 10.28 4.49 -10.41
CA ARG A 52 10.20 3.29 -9.56
C ARG A 52 10.81 3.61 -8.20
N GLN A 53 10.10 3.28 -7.13
CA GLN A 53 10.57 3.48 -5.76
C GLN A 53 10.41 2.18 -4.98
N VAL A 54 11.34 1.90 -4.08
CA VAL A 54 11.28 0.72 -3.19
C VAL A 54 10.84 1.18 -1.80
N TRP A 55 9.84 0.53 -1.24
CA TRP A 55 9.33 0.77 0.10
C TRP A 55 9.28 -0.55 0.87
N THR A 56 9.76 -0.54 2.11
CA THR A 56 9.73 -1.70 3.00
C THR A 56 8.69 -1.53 4.09
N PHE A 57 8.04 -2.62 4.46
CA PHE A 57 6.99 -2.65 5.47
C PHE A 57 7.13 -3.90 6.34
N ASP A 58 6.78 -3.78 7.61
CA ASP A 58 6.69 -4.92 8.53
C ASP A 58 5.60 -5.91 8.08
N LYS A 59 5.70 -7.18 8.49
CA LYS A 59 4.76 -8.24 8.04
C LYS A 59 3.33 -8.02 8.51
N GLU A 60 3.16 -7.31 9.61
CA GLU A 60 1.87 -7.01 10.22
C GLU A 60 1.27 -5.69 9.71
N ALA A 61 1.91 -5.02 8.75
CA ALA A 61 1.43 -3.75 8.23
C ALA A 61 0.07 -3.88 7.54
N GLU A 62 -0.83 -2.97 7.88
CA GLU A 62 -2.08 -2.74 7.16
C GLU A 62 -1.93 -1.54 6.23
N LEU A 63 -2.31 -1.71 4.97
CA LEU A 63 -2.18 -0.71 3.91
C LEU A 63 -3.54 -0.37 3.30
N PHE A 64 -3.69 0.89 2.93
CA PHE A 64 -4.90 1.42 2.31
C PHE A 64 -4.77 1.33 0.78
N ILE A 65 -5.75 0.69 0.13
CA ILE A 65 -5.74 0.35 -1.30
C ILE A 65 -6.99 0.93 -1.97
N GLU A 66 -6.86 1.49 -3.18
CA GLU A 66 -8.01 1.89 -4.02
C GLU A 66 -8.81 0.68 -4.55
#